data_AF-A0A952HHA6-F1
#
_entry.id   AF-A0A952HHA6-F1
#
_cell.length_a   1.000
_cell.length_b   1.000
_cell.length_c   1.000
_cell.angle_alpha   90.00
_cell.angle_beta   90.00
_cell.angle_gamma   90.00
#
_symmetry.space_group_name_H-M   'P 1'
#
loop_
_entity.id
_entity.type
_entity.pdbx_description
1 polymer ?
#
loop_
_entity_poly.entity_id
_entity_poly.type
_entity_poly.pdbx_seq_one_letter_code
_entity_poly.pdbx_strand_id
1 'polypeptide(L)' 'SFYKAAAGSCAMVIETVADTCEITGMTTNINGRDRNLGGYGGSQITVTGQITMKVKFKANLSKTTP' A
#
# COMPACT_ATOMS: atom_id res chain seq x y z
N SER A 1 10.86 -2.21 -0.67
CA SER A 1 9.95 -3.11 -1.42
C SER A 1 8.51 -2.62 -1.25
N PHE A 2 7.69 -2.70 -2.30
CA PHE A 2 6.32 -2.19 -2.32
C PHE A 2 5.47 -2.76 -1.17
N TYR A 3 5.64 -4.04 -0.84
CA TYR A 3 4.99 -4.68 0.32
C TYR A 3 5.30 -3.99 1.66
N LYS A 4 6.54 -3.53 1.90
CA LYS A 4 6.89 -2.81 3.14
C LYS A 4 6.21 -1.45 3.22
N ALA A 5 6.06 -0.76 2.08
CA ALA A 5 5.31 0.49 2.02
C ALA A 5 3.80 0.24 2.26
N ALA A 6 3.26 -0.82 1.65
CA ALA A 6 1.88 -1.26 1.86
C ALA A 6 1.57 -1.62 3.32
N ALA A 7 2.50 -2.31 3.99
CA ALA A 7 2.36 -2.68 5.40
C ALA A 7 2.23 -1.44 6.32
N GLY A 8 2.88 -0.33 5.97
CA GLY A 8 2.73 0.94 6.68
C GLY A 8 1.30 1.49 6.64
N SER A 9 0.54 1.21 5.57
CA SER A 9 -0.87 1.60 5.49
C SER A 9 -1.74 0.88 6.52
N CYS A 10 -1.45 -0.40 6.82
CA CYS A 10 -2.18 -1.11 7.87
C CYS A 10 -1.89 -0.56 9.27
N ALA A 11 -0.65 -0.16 9.55
CA ALA A 11 -0.28 0.42 10.85
C ALA A 11 -1.09 1.70 11.12
N MET A 12 -1.16 2.61 10.15
CA MET A 12 -1.95 3.84 10.25
C MET A 12 -3.45 3.57 10.47
N VAL A 13 -4.02 2.58 9.77
CA VAL A 13 -5.44 2.20 9.90
C VAL A 13 -5.74 1.64 11.30
N ILE A 14 -4.85 0.83 11.87
CA ILE A 14 -4.99 0.28 13.23
C ILE A 14 -4.91 1.38 14.29
N GLU A 15 -3.94 2.28 14.15
CA GLU A 15 -3.77 3.39 15.08
C GLU A 15 -5.02 4.28 15.12
N THR A 16 -5.58 4.59 13.95
CA THR A 16 -6.70 5.55 13.82
C THR A 16 -8.07 4.91 14.09
N VAL A 17 -8.43 3.82 13.41
CA VAL A 17 -9.83 3.39 13.29
C VAL A 17 -10.09 1.89 13.45
N ALA A 18 -9.05 1.05 13.42
CA ALA A 18 -9.21 -0.41 13.36
C ALA A 18 -8.62 -1.15 14.55
N ASP A 19 -9.26 -2.25 14.95
CA ASP A 19 -8.68 -3.24 15.87
C ASP A 19 -7.69 -4.15 15.13
N THR A 20 -8.01 -4.50 13.89
CA THR A 20 -7.15 -5.37 13.06
C THR A 20 -7.11 -4.87 11.63
N CYS A 21 -5.94 -5.01 11.00
CA CYS A 21 -5.75 -4.78 9.58
C CYS A 21 -4.86 -5.87 8.99
N GLU A 22 -5.34 -6.53 7.95
CA GLU A 22 -4.63 -7.59 7.25
C GLU A 22 -4.62 -7.31 5.75
N ILE A 23 -3.47 -7.44 5.11
CA ILE A 23 -3.36 -7.37 3.65
C ILE A 23 -3.77 -8.72 3.10
N THR A 24 -4.90 -8.77 2.39
CA THR A 24 -5.44 -10.01 1.82
C THR A 24 -5.08 -10.21 0.35
N GLY A 25 -4.62 -9.16 -0.31
CA GLY A 25 -4.21 -9.23 -1.70
C GLY A 25 -3.37 -8.03 -2.10
N MET A 26 -2.51 -8.22 -3.09
CA MET A 26 -1.67 -7.16 -3.62
C MET A 26 -1.37 -7.41 -5.10
N THR A 27 -1.55 -6.39 -5.93
CA THR A 27 -1.14 -6.41 -7.33
C THR A 27 -0.04 -5.38 -7.53
N THR A 28 1.02 -5.74 -8.24
CA THR A 28 2.14 -4.82 -8.51
C THR A 28 2.54 -4.89 -9.97
N ASN A 29 2.56 -3.73 -10.62
CA ASN A 29 3.16 -3.49 -11.91
C ASN A 29 4.51 -2.79 -11.71
N ILE A 30 5.56 -3.39 -12.27
CA ILE A 30 6.91 -2.83 -12.24
C ILE A 30 7.20 -2.33 -13.65
N ASN A 31 7.43 -1.03 -13.78
CA ASN A 31 7.86 -0.40 -15.01
C ASN A 31 9.32 0.03 -14.83
N GLY A 32 10.25 -0.76 -15.37
CA GLY A 32 11.65 -0.39 -15.46
C GLY A 32 11.88 0.38 -16.75
N ARG A 33 12.20 1.68 -16.65
CA ARG A 33 12.70 2.45 -17.79
C ARG A 33 14.22 2.51 -17.69
N ASP A 34 14.88 1.72 -18.52
CA ASP A 34 16.31 1.85 -18.76
C ASP A 34 16.55 3.07 -19.66
N ARG A 35 17.19 4.11 -19.11
CA ARG A 35 17.54 5.34 -19.84
C ARG A 35 18.95 5.29 -20.45
N ASN A 36 19.58 4.11 -20.62
CA ASN A 36 20.90 3.99 -21.26
C ASN A 36 20.88 4.13 -22.79
N LEU A 37 20.34 5.25 -23.29
CA LEU A 37 20.45 5.62 -24.70
C LEU A 37 21.34 6.85 -24.96
N GLY A 38 22.03 7.42 -23.95
CA GLY A 38 22.92 8.55 -24.25
C GLY A 38 23.56 9.35 -23.12
N GLY A 39 23.74 8.78 -21.92
CA GLY A 39 24.56 9.39 -20.87
C GLY A 39 23.78 10.03 -19.71
N TYR A 40 24.26 9.76 -18.50
CA TYR A 40 23.90 10.38 -17.22
C TYR A 40 22.45 10.25 -16.72
N GLY A 41 21.64 9.33 -17.24
CA GLY A 41 20.31 9.02 -16.71
C GLY A 41 20.30 7.69 -15.97
N GLY A 42 20.38 7.69 -14.64
CA GLY A 42 20.26 6.46 -13.83
C GLY A 42 18.99 5.66 -14.16
N SER A 43 19.04 4.33 -13.98
CA SER A 43 17.90 3.45 -14.20
C SER A 43 16.75 3.85 -13.28
N GLN A 44 15.58 4.17 -13.85
CA GLN A 44 14.38 4.53 -13.09
C GLN A 44 13.43 3.34 -13.09
N ILE A 45 13.23 2.76 -11.90
CA ILE A 45 12.23 1.71 -11.67
C ILE A 45 11.03 2.35 -10.97
N THR A 46 9.89 2.38 -11.64
CA THR A 46 8.61 2.78 -11.06
C THR A 46 7.81 1.54 -10.71
N VAL A 47 7.36 1.46 -9.45
CA VAL A 47 6.49 0.37 -8.99
C VAL A 47 5.13 0.97 -8.67
N THR A 48 4.08 0.50 -9.34
CA THR A 48 2.69 0.91 -9.12
C THR A 48 1.90 -0.32 -8.75
N GLY A 49 0.99 -0.23 -7.78
CA GLY A 49 0.22 -1.39 -7.38
C GLY A 49 -1.06 -1.03 -6.64
N GLN A 50 -1.92 -2.03 -6.45
CA GLN A 50 -3.11 -1.94 -5.61
C GLN A 50 -2.97 -2.92 -4.45
N ILE A 51 -3.51 -2.55 -3.29
CA ILE A 51 -3.48 -3.36 -2.08
C ILE A 51 -4.93 -3.55 -1.65
N THR A 52 -5.31 -4.81 -1.43
CA THR A 52 -6.61 -5.17 -0.85
C THR A 52 -6.41 -5.48 0.63
N MET A 53 -7.20 -4.84 1.48
CA MET A 53 -7.05 -4.90 2.93
C MET A 53 -8.36 -5.35 3.56
N LYS A 54 -8.27 -6.25 4.54
CA LYS A 54 -9.36 -6.63 5.42
C LYS A 54 -9.19 -5.92 6.76
N VAL A 55 -10.15 -5.09 7.11
CA VAL A 55 -10.10 -4.22 8.28
C VAL A 55 -11.25 -4.56 9.22
N LYS A 56 -10.95 -4.69 10.52
CA LYS A 56 -11.96 -4.75 11.57
C LYS A 56 -11.95 -3.43 12.31
N PHE A 57 -13.03 -2.66 12.22
CA PHE A 57 -13.14 -1.37 12.90
C PHE A 57 -13.33 -1.54 14.40
N LYS A 58 -12.85 -0.56 15.17
CA LYS A 58 -13.12 -0.48 16.61
C LYS A 58 -14.62 -0.33 16.83
N ALA A 59 -15.18 -1.02 17.83
CA ALA A 59 -16.62 -1.04 18.13
C ALA A 59 -17.24 0.36 18.32
N ASN A 60 -16.41 1.34 18.68
CA ASN A 60 -16.82 2.73 18.92
C ASN A 60 -17.11 3.50 17.61
N LEU A 61 -16.61 3.01 16.47
CA LEU A 61 -16.76 3.62 15.15
C LEU A 61 -17.90 2.98 14.34
N SER A 62 -18.31 1.75 14.67
CA SER A 62 -19.46 1.08 14.06
C SER A 62 -20.81 1.68 14.45
N LYS A 63 -20.84 2.69 15.33
CA LYS A 63 -22.04 3.46 15.64
C LYS A 63 -22.19 4.63 14.66
N THR A 64 -22.18 4.33 13.37
CA THR A 64 -22.69 5.29 12.36
C THR A 64 -24.20 5.15 12.37
N THR A 65 -24.87 6.12 13.01
CA THR A 65 -26.33 6.28 13.03
C THR A 65 -26.89 6.19 11.59
N PRO A 66 -28.01 5.47 11.37
CA PRO A 66 -28.62 5.26 10.05
C PRO A 66 -29.02 6.54 9.32
#